data_AF-A0A3D2GC85-F1
#
_entry.id   AF-A0A3D2GC85-F1
#
_cell.length_a   1.000
_cell.length_b   1.000
_cell.length_c   1.000
_cell.angle_alpha   90.00
_cell.angle_beta   90.00
_cell.angle_gamma   90.00
#
_symmetry.space_group_name_H-M   'P 1'
#
loop_
_entity.id
_entity.type
_entity.pdbx_description
1 polymer ?
#
loop_
_entity_poly.entity_id
_entity_poly.type
_entity_poly.pdbx_seq_one_letter_code
_entity_poly.pdbx_strand_id
1 'polypeptide(L)'
;MQYTLYELFWLYFLYSFLGWCAEVALAAIARKKFINRGFVTGPLCPIYGAGAVAFAIFLPELTTSPVFLFLGSMILASGIEYFTGAALEKIFHKRWWDYSNHRFHLNGYVCLRYAFVWGIFGTFAMYLGNHLLLTLVSFIPHMAGFILLIVLGILLGCDVLGSSLAVAGLHIKQKQIQDINTQVQKASFLLENAITIRIQSRMQKAFSGLNQPAQATTKKAAPTVFAEGCSFYKLISLFFIGAFLGDITETIFCYVTSGVLMSRSSVVYGPFSIVWGLGCMLLTAVLYRQKDKSDGKIFIAGTFLGGAYEYLCSVFTELVFGTVFWDYSGFAFNLGGRINLLYCFFWGIAAVVWLKLIYPRLSALIEKIPVKVGPVLCNIMIVFMIFNMLISAAALSRYTARHTDADAFSNPNAITEFLDTHFTDQRMERIYPNAKIVDEKN
;
A
#
# COMPACT_ATOMS: atom_id res chain seq x y z
N MET A 1 14.50 -11.57 6.19
CA MET A 1 14.19 -10.95 4.87
C MET A 1 15.02 -11.63 3.79
N GLN A 2 14.42 -12.02 2.66
CA GLN A 2 15.14 -12.69 1.55
C GLN A 2 15.98 -11.71 0.70
N TYR A 3 15.67 -10.41 0.75
CA TYR A 3 16.33 -9.36 -0.01
C TYR A 3 16.84 -8.26 0.92
N THR A 4 18.03 -7.73 0.61
CA THR A 4 18.61 -6.55 1.26
C THR A 4 17.98 -5.26 0.76
N LEU A 5 18.09 -4.16 1.51
CA LEU A 5 17.62 -2.84 1.06
C LEU A 5 18.24 -2.44 -0.29
N TYR A 6 19.52 -2.72 -0.47
CA TYR A 6 20.24 -2.46 -1.73
C TYR A 6 19.58 -3.17 -2.92
N GLU A 7 19.25 -4.45 -2.77
CA GLU A 7 18.57 -5.23 -3.80
C GLU A 7 17.14 -4.72 -4.07
N LEU A 8 16.40 -4.34 -3.02
CA LEU A 8 15.06 -3.77 -3.18
C LEU A 8 15.07 -2.46 -3.98
N PHE A 9 16.05 -1.58 -3.75
CA PHE A 9 16.22 -0.36 -4.56
C PHE A 9 16.54 -0.68 -6.03
N TRP A 10 17.38 -1.69 -6.29
CA TRP A 10 17.64 -2.13 -7.65
C TRP A 10 16.40 -2.70 -8.33
N LEU A 11 15.66 -3.58 -7.65
CA LEU A 11 14.39 -4.11 -8.16
C LEU A 11 13.41 -2.98 -8.47
N TYR A 12 13.30 -1.98 -7.59
CA TYR A 12 12.48 -0.81 -7.83
C TYR A 12 12.80 -0.12 -9.16
N PHE A 13 14.06 0.30 -9.36
CA PHE A 13 14.45 1.03 -10.58
C PHE A 13 14.36 0.17 -11.83
N LEU A 14 14.79 -1.09 -11.77
CA LEU A 14 14.76 -2.00 -12.92
C LEU A 14 13.33 -2.31 -13.35
N TYR A 15 12.42 -2.62 -12.41
CA TYR A 15 11.02 -2.86 -12.75
C TYR A 15 10.28 -1.58 -13.17
N SER A 16 10.62 -0.42 -12.61
CA SER A 16 10.10 0.85 -13.10
C SER A 16 10.53 1.14 -14.55
N PHE A 17 11.77 0.84 -14.90
CA PHE A 17 12.27 0.98 -16.27
C PHE A 17 11.63 -0.05 -17.23
N LEU A 18 11.57 -1.33 -16.83
CA LEU A 18 10.93 -2.38 -17.62
C LEU A 18 9.43 -2.13 -17.82
N GLY A 19 8.74 -1.64 -16.79
CA GLY A 19 7.35 -1.23 -16.86
C GLY A 19 7.14 -0.09 -17.86
N TRP A 20 8.00 0.93 -17.82
CA TRP A 20 8.00 2.00 -18.82
C TRP A 20 8.25 1.47 -20.23
N CYS A 21 9.26 0.62 -20.43
CA CYS A 21 9.53 -0.02 -21.71
C CYS A 21 8.32 -0.80 -22.24
N ALA A 22 7.63 -1.54 -21.36
CA ALA A 22 6.43 -2.29 -21.72
C ALA A 22 5.26 -1.34 -22.10
N GLU A 23 5.01 -0.28 -21.35
CA GLU A 23 3.98 0.70 -21.69
C GLU A 23 4.26 1.42 -23.00
N VAL A 24 5.53 1.79 -23.23
CA VAL A 24 6.02 2.37 -24.48
C VAL A 24 5.80 1.40 -25.64
N ALA A 25 6.20 0.14 -25.48
CA ALA A 25 6.01 -0.86 -26.52
C ALA A 25 4.52 -1.09 -26.81
N LEU A 26 3.68 -1.21 -25.78
CA LEU A 26 2.23 -1.33 -25.92
C LEU A 26 1.60 -0.09 -26.56
N ALA A 27 2.06 1.12 -26.23
CA ALA A 27 1.60 2.36 -26.84
C ALA A 27 2.05 2.46 -28.31
N ALA A 28 3.28 2.06 -28.62
CA ALA A 28 3.79 1.99 -29.98
C ALA A 28 2.99 0.99 -30.82
N ILE A 29 2.68 -0.19 -30.28
CA ILE A 29 1.87 -1.22 -30.95
C ILE A 29 0.41 -0.77 -31.11
N ALA A 30 -0.21 -0.23 -30.06
CA ALA A 30 -1.64 0.08 -30.05
C ALA A 30 -2.01 1.43 -30.69
N ARG A 31 -1.13 2.44 -30.59
CA ARG A 31 -1.43 3.83 -31.00
C ARG A 31 -0.48 4.38 -32.07
N LYS A 32 0.56 3.63 -32.46
CA LYS A 32 1.58 4.03 -33.46
C LYS A 32 2.23 5.38 -33.19
N LYS A 33 2.16 5.83 -31.94
CA LYS A 33 2.81 7.02 -31.42
C LYS A 33 3.35 6.62 -30.07
N PHE A 34 4.59 7.01 -29.82
CA PHE A 34 5.11 7.02 -28.48
C PHE A 34 4.26 8.03 -27.68
N ILE A 35 3.63 7.54 -26.62
CA ILE A 35 2.94 8.38 -25.66
C ILE A 35 3.57 8.00 -24.33
N ASN A 36 4.26 8.94 -23.68
CA ASN A 36 4.66 8.73 -22.30
C ASN A 36 3.35 8.66 -21.48
N ARG A 37 3.02 7.47 -21.00
CA ARG A 37 1.81 7.21 -20.20
C ARG A 37 2.07 7.27 -18.69
N GLY A 38 3.33 7.42 -18.29
CA GLY A 38 3.74 7.54 -16.90
C GLY A 38 3.33 8.89 -16.28
N PHE A 39 3.25 8.90 -14.95
CA PHE A 39 3.11 10.14 -14.17
C PHE A 39 4.35 11.04 -14.27
N VAL A 40 5.53 10.41 -14.33
CA VAL A 40 6.83 11.09 -14.42
C VAL A 40 7.28 11.24 -15.86
N THR A 41 8.17 12.18 -16.09
CA THR A 41 8.60 12.58 -17.43
C THR A 41 9.70 11.67 -17.98
N GLY A 42 10.53 11.09 -17.11
CA GLY A 42 11.61 10.19 -17.42
C GLY A 42 11.18 8.76 -17.76
N PRO A 43 12.16 7.90 -18.10
CA PRO A 43 11.89 6.54 -18.60
C PRO A 43 11.60 5.55 -17.47
N LEU A 44 10.78 5.96 -16.50
CA LEU A 44 10.44 5.17 -15.34
C LEU A 44 8.93 5.23 -15.13
N CYS A 45 8.35 4.09 -14.79
CA CYS A 45 6.99 4.04 -14.29
C CYS A 45 7.04 3.58 -12.81
N PRO A 46 7.05 4.51 -11.84
CA PRO A 46 7.26 4.23 -10.41
C PRO A 46 6.34 3.16 -9.82
N ILE A 47 5.11 3.07 -10.32
CA ILE A 47 4.11 2.10 -9.84
C ILE A 47 4.55 0.64 -10.05
N TYR A 48 5.27 0.35 -11.15
CA TYR A 48 5.78 -1.00 -11.42
C TYR A 48 6.91 -1.38 -10.46
N GLY A 49 7.83 -0.44 -10.19
CA GLY A 49 8.89 -0.61 -9.20
C GLY A 49 8.33 -0.81 -7.79
N ALA A 50 7.33 -0.01 -7.40
CA ALA A 50 6.63 -0.16 -6.13
C ALA A 50 5.93 -1.53 -6.03
N GLY A 51 5.29 -1.99 -7.11
CA GLY A 51 4.68 -3.32 -7.20
C GLY A 51 5.70 -4.45 -7.01
N ALA A 52 6.84 -4.37 -7.69
CA ALA A 52 7.89 -5.39 -7.58
C ALA A 52 8.52 -5.45 -6.19
N VAL A 53 8.79 -4.29 -5.56
CA VAL A 53 9.26 -4.23 -4.18
C VAL A 53 8.22 -4.81 -3.22
N ALA A 54 6.93 -4.48 -3.41
CA ALA A 54 5.88 -5.07 -2.61
C ALA A 54 5.81 -6.60 -2.77
N PHE A 55 5.98 -7.13 -3.99
CA PHE A 55 6.05 -8.57 -4.20
C PHE A 55 7.25 -9.20 -3.47
N ALA A 56 8.43 -8.60 -3.59
CA ALA A 56 9.66 -9.06 -2.96
C ALA A 56 9.60 -9.04 -1.41
N ILE A 57 8.80 -8.15 -0.83
CA ILE A 57 8.60 -8.04 0.62
C ILE A 57 7.50 -9.00 1.10
N PHE A 58 6.34 -9.00 0.45
CA PHE A 58 5.14 -9.66 0.99
C PHE A 58 4.91 -11.08 0.49
N LEU A 59 5.38 -11.43 -0.71
CA LEU A 59 5.08 -12.72 -1.34
C LEU A 59 6.15 -13.83 -1.26
N PRO A 60 7.36 -13.67 -0.66
CA PRO A 60 8.36 -14.75 -0.61
C PRO A 60 7.83 -16.10 -0.13
N GLU A 61 7.00 -16.14 0.92
CA GLU A 61 6.46 -17.38 1.48
C GLU A 61 5.47 -18.10 0.55
N LEU A 62 4.84 -17.34 -0.35
CA LEU A 62 3.88 -17.90 -1.30
C LEU A 62 4.55 -18.62 -2.47
N THR A 63 5.88 -18.50 -2.62
CA THR A 63 6.64 -19.15 -3.70
C THR A 63 6.57 -20.68 -3.67
N THR A 64 6.20 -21.28 -2.54
CA THR A 64 5.93 -22.73 -2.45
C THR A 64 4.60 -23.14 -3.09
N SER A 65 3.68 -22.19 -3.28
CA SER A 65 2.31 -22.44 -3.71
C SER A 65 1.92 -21.53 -4.88
N PRO A 66 2.13 -21.96 -6.14
CA PRO A 66 1.95 -21.12 -7.33
C PRO A 66 0.58 -20.46 -7.45
N VAL A 67 -0.48 -21.15 -7.06
CA VAL A 67 -1.86 -20.60 -7.09
C VAL A 67 -2.01 -19.45 -6.10
N PHE A 68 -1.50 -19.59 -4.88
CA PHE A 68 -1.57 -18.52 -3.88
C PHE A 68 -0.62 -17.37 -4.20
N LEU A 69 0.56 -17.65 -4.77
CA LEU A 69 1.45 -16.60 -5.28
C LEU A 69 0.79 -15.78 -6.38
N PHE A 70 0.10 -16.44 -7.30
CA PHE A 70 -0.66 -15.80 -8.36
C PHE A 70 -1.78 -14.92 -7.80
N LEU A 71 -2.63 -15.47 -6.93
CA LEU A 71 -3.73 -14.72 -6.30
C LEU A 71 -3.22 -13.57 -5.42
N GLY A 72 -2.16 -13.78 -4.64
CA GLY A 72 -1.50 -12.76 -3.83
C GLY A 72 -0.95 -11.64 -4.69
N SER A 73 -0.31 -11.98 -5.82
CA SER A 73 0.18 -11.02 -6.82
C SER A 73 -0.96 -10.21 -7.43
N MET A 74 -2.08 -10.86 -7.80
CA MET A 74 -3.27 -10.18 -8.32
C MET A 74 -3.81 -9.15 -7.32
N ILE A 75 -3.99 -9.55 -6.06
CA ILE A 75 -4.60 -8.71 -5.03
C ILE A 75 -3.67 -7.56 -4.66
N LEU A 76 -2.38 -7.84 -4.43
CA LEU A 76 -1.40 -6.84 -4.01
C LEU A 76 -1.16 -5.78 -5.10
N ALA A 77 -0.99 -6.18 -6.36
CA ALA A 77 -0.88 -5.22 -7.46
C ALA A 77 -2.16 -4.42 -7.67
N SER A 78 -3.34 -5.06 -7.61
CA SER A 78 -4.62 -4.36 -7.71
C SER A 78 -4.82 -3.38 -6.55
N GLY A 79 -4.32 -3.70 -5.34
CA GLY A 79 -4.32 -2.77 -4.21
C GLY A 79 -3.47 -1.54 -4.50
N ILE A 80 -2.22 -1.73 -4.94
CA ILE A 80 -1.30 -0.64 -5.28
C ILE A 80 -1.88 0.23 -6.40
N GLU A 81 -2.40 -0.40 -7.46
CA GLU A 81 -3.08 0.29 -8.57
C GLU A 81 -4.29 1.08 -8.06
N TYR A 82 -5.19 0.45 -7.30
CA TYR A 82 -6.37 1.13 -6.76
C TYR A 82 -6.03 2.35 -5.91
N PHE A 83 -5.14 2.21 -4.93
CA PHE A 83 -4.79 3.30 -4.01
C PHE A 83 -4.00 4.39 -4.71
N THR A 84 -3.08 4.04 -5.62
CA THR A 84 -2.32 5.02 -6.40
C THR A 84 -3.26 5.82 -7.30
N GLY A 85 -4.15 5.15 -8.04
CA GLY A 85 -5.13 5.80 -8.92
C GLY A 85 -6.09 6.72 -8.15
N ALA A 86 -6.60 6.26 -7.01
CA ALA A 86 -7.48 7.04 -6.15
C ALA A 86 -6.77 8.25 -5.51
N ALA A 87 -5.52 8.09 -5.08
CA ALA A 87 -4.71 9.17 -4.53
C ALA A 87 -4.41 10.23 -5.59
N LEU A 88 -3.95 9.81 -6.77
CA LEU A 88 -3.67 10.72 -7.89
C LEU A 88 -4.91 11.49 -8.34
N GLU A 89 -6.07 10.82 -8.46
CA GLU A 89 -7.34 11.51 -8.78
C GLU A 89 -7.73 12.54 -7.73
N LYS A 90 -7.50 12.25 -6.44
CA LYS A 90 -7.84 13.17 -5.37
C LYS A 90 -6.90 14.37 -5.28
N ILE A 91 -5.60 14.16 -5.51
CA ILE A 91 -4.56 15.22 -5.43
C ILE A 91 -4.64 16.14 -6.65
N PHE A 92 -4.78 15.57 -7.84
CA PHE A 92 -4.64 16.32 -9.10
C PHE A 92 -5.96 16.49 -9.86
N HIS A 93 -7.06 15.93 -9.36
CA HIS A 93 -8.38 15.99 -9.98
C HIS A 93 -8.42 15.43 -11.42
N LYS A 94 -7.51 14.52 -11.74
CA LYS A 94 -7.37 13.87 -13.05
C LYS A 94 -7.25 12.36 -12.88
N ARG A 95 -7.82 11.59 -13.81
CA ARG A 95 -7.63 10.14 -13.87
C ARG A 95 -6.49 9.80 -14.82
N TRP A 96 -5.50 9.05 -14.34
CA TRP A 96 -4.40 8.54 -15.16
C TRP A 96 -4.82 7.33 -15.98
N TRP A 97 -5.70 6.50 -15.43
CA TRP A 97 -6.33 5.39 -16.15
C TRP A 97 -7.80 5.25 -15.72
N ASP A 98 -8.61 4.66 -16.60
CA ASP A 98 -10.02 4.40 -16.33
C ASP A 98 -10.44 3.07 -16.94
N TYR A 99 -10.80 2.11 -16.08
CA TYR A 99 -11.30 0.80 -16.43
C TYR A 99 -12.82 0.66 -16.33
N SER A 100 -13.58 1.76 -16.26
CA SER A 100 -15.04 1.73 -16.11
C SER A 100 -15.77 1.01 -17.24
N ASN A 101 -15.15 0.94 -18.43
CA ASN A 101 -15.69 0.20 -19.58
C ASN A 101 -15.38 -1.30 -19.57
N HIS A 102 -14.66 -1.81 -18.57
CA HIS A 102 -14.30 -3.22 -18.45
C HIS A 102 -15.22 -3.96 -17.46
N ARG A 103 -15.52 -5.22 -17.76
CA ARG A 103 -16.29 -6.09 -16.85
C ARG A 103 -15.52 -6.31 -15.55
N PHE A 104 -16.25 -6.43 -14.44
CA PHE A 104 -15.71 -6.62 -13.09
C PHE A 104 -14.68 -5.55 -12.69
N HIS A 105 -14.96 -4.29 -13.03
CA HIS A 105 -14.17 -3.16 -12.54
C HIS A 105 -14.56 -2.77 -11.11
N LEU A 106 -13.59 -2.27 -10.36
CA LEU A 106 -13.76 -1.69 -9.03
C LEU A 106 -13.53 -0.18 -9.13
N ASN A 107 -14.61 0.59 -9.05
CA ASN A 107 -14.62 2.06 -9.07
C ASN A 107 -13.99 2.75 -10.29
N GLY A 108 -13.60 1.96 -11.29
CA GLY A 108 -12.88 2.40 -12.49
C GLY A 108 -11.35 2.36 -12.34
N TYR A 109 -10.81 2.07 -11.14
CA TYR A 109 -9.35 2.09 -10.92
C TYR A 109 -8.67 0.76 -11.22
N VAL A 110 -9.36 -0.36 -11.02
CA VAL A 110 -8.84 -1.70 -11.34
C VAL A 110 -9.93 -2.54 -11.98
N CYS A 111 -9.57 -3.57 -12.74
CA CYS A 111 -10.52 -4.56 -13.22
C CYS A 111 -9.92 -5.97 -13.23
N LEU A 112 -10.79 -6.99 -13.18
CA LEU A 112 -10.37 -8.38 -13.07
C LEU A 112 -9.44 -8.83 -14.21
N ARG A 113 -9.64 -8.30 -15.43
CA ARG A 113 -8.79 -8.65 -16.59
C ARG A 113 -7.34 -8.24 -16.37
N TYR A 114 -7.09 -7.00 -15.93
CA TYR A 114 -5.72 -6.53 -15.68
C TYR A 114 -5.17 -7.10 -14.38
N ALA A 115 -6.01 -7.29 -13.35
CA ALA A 115 -5.62 -8.02 -12.15
C ALA A 115 -5.03 -9.40 -12.49
N PHE A 116 -5.65 -10.15 -13.41
CA PHE A 116 -5.15 -11.45 -13.85
C PHE A 116 -3.77 -11.35 -14.52
N VAL A 117 -3.57 -10.34 -15.37
CA VAL A 117 -2.25 -10.06 -16.00
C VAL A 117 -1.21 -9.76 -14.93
N TRP A 118 -1.55 -8.95 -13.91
CA TRP A 118 -0.67 -8.68 -12.77
C TRP A 118 -0.34 -9.93 -11.97
N GLY A 119 -1.27 -10.87 -11.84
CA GLY A 119 -1.01 -12.19 -11.25
C GLY A 119 0.08 -12.96 -12.00
N ILE A 120 0.03 -12.97 -13.33
CA ILE A 120 1.06 -13.63 -14.17
C ILE A 120 2.41 -12.93 -13.99
N PHE A 121 2.44 -11.60 -14.10
CA PHE A 121 3.69 -10.85 -14.00
C PHE A 121 4.31 -10.92 -12.60
N GLY A 122 3.51 -10.89 -11.54
CA GLY A 122 4.02 -11.06 -10.17
C GLY A 122 4.57 -12.45 -9.94
N THR A 123 3.89 -13.49 -10.44
CA THR A 123 4.39 -14.88 -10.37
C THR A 123 5.71 -15.03 -11.14
N PHE A 124 5.80 -14.48 -12.35
CA PHE A 124 7.02 -14.47 -13.15
C PHE A 124 8.16 -13.71 -12.46
N ALA A 125 7.86 -12.53 -11.88
CA ALA A 125 8.83 -11.74 -11.15
C ALA A 125 9.41 -12.52 -9.97
N MET A 126 8.57 -13.19 -9.18
CA MET A 126 8.99 -13.93 -8.00
C MET A 126 9.76 -15.21 -8.32
N TYR A 127 9.39 -15.97 -9.35
CA TYR A 127 10.11 -17.20 -9.71
C TYR A 127 11.39 -17.00 -10.51
N LEU A 128 11.43 -15.97 -11.36
CA LEU A 128 12.51 -15.82 -12.33
C LEU A 128 13.00 -14.38 -12.45
N GLY A 129 12.10 -13.41 -12.57
CA GLY A 129 12.46 -12.02 -12.86
C GLY A 129 13.42 -11.41 -11.83
N ASN A 130 13.13 -11.54 -10.53
CA ASN A 130 13.97 -11.02 -9.46
C ASN A 130 15.37 -11.64 -9.51
N HIS A 131 15.45 -12.96 -9.65
CA HIS A 131 16.73 -13.67 -9.71
C HIS A 131 17.57 -13.25 -10.92
N LEU A 132 16.96 -13.15 -12.11
CA LEU A 132 17.65 -12.70 -13.32
C LEU A 132 18.18 -11.26 -13.17
N LEU A 133 17.35 -10.35 -12.68
CA LEU A 133 17.72 -8.94 -12.52
C LEU A 133 18.82 -8.76 -11.48
N LEU A 134 18.73 -9.44 -10.34
CA LEU A 134 19.78 -9.35 -9.31
C LEU A 134 21.07 -10.03 -9.73
N THR A 135 21.01 -11.11 -10.52
CA THR A 135 22.21 -11.70 -11.15
C THR A 135 22.91 -10.67 -12.05
N LEU A 136 22.15 -9.92 -12.87
CA LEU A 136 22.73 -8.85 -13.68
C LEU A 136 23.35 -7.72 -12.83
N VAL A 137 22.70 -7.35 -11.73
CA VAL A 137 23.21 -6.33 -10.79
C VAL A 137 24.48 -6.79 -10.10
N SER A 138 24.67 -8.10 -9.87
CA SER A 138 25.85 -8.65 -9.21
C SER A 138 27.17 -8.39 -9.96
N PHE A 139 27.11 -8.12 -11.27
CA PHE A 139 28.27 -7.70 -12.07
C PHE A 139 28.71 -6.25 -11.80
N ILE A 140 27.89 -5.45 -11.12
CA ILE A 140 28.18 -4.05 -10.81
C ILE A 140 28.91 -3.99 -9.46
N PRO A 141 30.11 -3.37 -9.39
CA PRO A 141 30.80 -3.18 -8.11
C PRO A 141 29.93 -2.42 -7.11
N HIS A 142 29.84 -2.91 -5.87
CA HIS A 142 28.89 -2.42 -4.86
C HIS A 142 28.94 -0.89 -4.65
N MET A 143 30.14 -0.30 -4.59
CA MET A 143 30.31 1.16 -4.45
C MET A 143 29.77 1.94 -5.65
N ALA A 144 30.04 1.47 -6.86
CA ALA A 144 29.53 2.10 -8.07
C ALA A 144 28.00 1.99 -8.15
N GLY A 145 27.45 0.82 -7.82
CA GLY A 145 26.02 0.59 -7.78
C GLY A 145 25.30 1.45 -6.74
N PHE A 146 25.89 1.59 -5.55
CA PHE A 146 25.34 2.44 -4.48
C PHE A 146 25.30 3.93 -4.90
N ILE A 147 26.38 4.45 -5.46
CA ILE A 147 26.43 5.83 -5.98
C ILE A 147 25.38 6.00 -7.09
N LEU A 148 25.27 5.04 -8.00
CA LEU A 148 24.29 5.08 -9.09
C LEU A 148 22.85 5.10 -8.58
N LEU A 149 22.52 4.29 -7.56
CA LEU A 149 21.19 4.32 -6.93
C LEU A 149 20.86 5.67 -6.30
N ILE A 150 21.84 6.31 -5.63
CA ILE A 150 21.65 7.67 -5.07
C ILE A 150 21.33 8.66 -6.20
N VAL A 151 22.11 8.63 -7.28
CA VAL A 151 21.89 9.52 -8.43
C VAL A 151 20.52 9.28 -9.06
N LEU A 152 20.14 8.02 -9.31
CA LEU A 152 18.82 7.67 -9.84
C LEU A 152 17.69 8.11 -8.90
N GLY A 153 17.87 7.98 -7.59
CA GLY A 153 16.95 8.45 -6.56
C GLY A 153 16.74 9.96 -6.61
N ILE A 154 17.82 10.74 -6.69
CA ILE A 154 17.75 12.20 -6.80
C ILE A 154 17.05 12.60 -8.11
N LEU A 155 17.40 11.98 -9.23
CA LEU A 155 16.78 12.27 -10.53
C LEU A 155 15.28 11.97 -10.53
N LEU A 156 14.88 10.82 -10.00
CA LEU A 156 13.47 10.47 -9.87
C LEU A 156 12.72 11.42 -8.93
N GLY A 157 13.33 11.81 -7.80
CA GLY A 157 12.76 12.79 -6.88
C GLY A 157 12.50 14.13 -7.55
N CYS A 158 13.49 14.65 -8.29
CA CYS A 158 13.37 15.89 -9.06
C CYS A 158 12.25 15.80 -10.12
N ASP A 159 12.16 14.67 -10.83
CA ASP A 159 11.13 14.46 -11.87
C ASP A 159 9.72 14.34 -11.27
N VAL A 160 9.55 13.61 -10.17
CA VAL A 160 8.27 13.52 -9.45
C VAL A 160 7.83 14.90 -8.98
N LEU A 161 8.73 15.70 -8.40
CA LEU A 161 8.44 17.07 -7.97
C LEU A 161 8.07 17.95 -9.18
N GLY A 162 8.88 17.93 -10.24
CA GLY A 162 8.63 18.70 -11.45
C GLY A 162 7.30 18.35 -12.12
N SER A 163 7.00 17.06 -12.25
CA SER A 163 5.77 16.53 -12.83
C SER A 163 4.55 16.88 -11.95
N SER A 164 4.67 16.78 -10.62
CA SER A 164 3.61 17.19 -9.69
C SER A 164 3.27 18.68 -9.79
N LEU A 165 4.29 19.54 -9.83
CA LEU A 165 4.10 20.99 -9.96
C LEU A 165 3.48 21.37 -11.31
N ALA A 166 3.92 20.72 -12.40
CA ALA A 166 3.37 20.93 -13.74
C ALA A 166 1.89 20.55 -13.81
N VAL A 167 1.52 19.40 -13.24
CA VAL A 167 0.12 18.93 -13.23
C VAL A 167 -0.77 19.80 -12.33
N ALA A 168 -0.23 20.32 -11.22
CA ALA A 168 -0.93 21.23 -10.30
C ALA A 168 -1.19 22.64 -10.88
N GLY A 169 -0.67 22.96 -12.08
CA GLY A 169 -0.87 24.26 -12.72
C GLY A 169 -0.16 25.43 -12.02
N LEU A 170 0.78 25.12 -11.12
CA LEU A 170 1.61 26.11 -10.46
C LEU A 170 2.69 26.57 -11.45
N HIS A 171 2.46 27.71 -12.11
CA HIS A 171 3.47 28.43 -12.88
C HIS A 171 4.54 29.03 -11.93
N ILE A 172 5.26 28.20 -11.20
CA ILE A 172 6.41 28.63 -10.41
C ILE A 172 7.54 28.91 -11.40
N LYS A 173 7.97 30.19 -11.47
CA LYS A 173 9.08 30.74 -12.27
C LYS A 173 10.11 29.68 -12.68
N GLN A 174 9.90 29.08 -13.85
CA GLN A 174 10.47 27.81 -14.27
C GLN A 174 11.47 28.08 -15.40
N LYS A 175 12.76 28.19 -15.07
CA LYS A 175 13.83 28.05 -16.08
C LYS A 175 14.68 26.82 -15.74
N GLN A 176 15.21 26.77 -14.52
CA GLN A 176 16.11 25.70 -14.09
C GLN A 176 15.43 24.31 -13.93
N ILE A 177 14.19 24.23 -13.45
CA ILE A 177 13.47 22.94 -13.32
C ILE A 177 13.00 22.42 -14.69
N GLN A 178 12.65 23.32 -15.63
CA GLN A 178 12.31 22.94 -17.00
C GLN A 178 13.54 22.42 -17.75
N ASP A 179 14.72 22.99 -17.53
CA ASP A 179 15.95 22.55 -18.20
C ASP A 179 16.32 21.10 -17.80
N ILE A 180 16.18 20.73 -16.52
CA ILE A 180 16.41 19.34 -16.05
C ILE A 180 15.38 18.37 -16.65
N ASN A 181 14.09 18.73 -16.60
CA ASN A 181 13.05 17.92 -17.24
C ASN A 181 13.28 17.80 -18.75
N THR A 182 13.79 18.84 -19.41
CA THR A 182 14.12 18.80 -20.85
C THR A 182 15.28 17.84 -21.13
N GLN A 183 16.28 17.76 -20.24
CA GLN A 183 17.38 16.79 -20.38
C GLN A 183 16.91 15.34 -20.14
N VAL A 184 16.07 15.11 -19.13
CA VAL A 184 15.47 13.80 -18.85
C VAL A 184 14.50 13.38 -19.97
N GLN A 185 13.75 14.33 -20.53
CA GLN A 185 12.97 14.13 -21.76
C GLN A 185 13.86 13.77 -22.93
N LYS A 186 14.98 14.48 -23.16
CA LYS A 186 15.91 14.15 -24.25
C LYS A 186 16.46 12.73 -24.13
N ALA A 187 16.81 12.26 -22.94
CA ALA A 187 17.20 10.87 -22.72
C ALA A 187 16.08 9.89 -23.11
N SER A 188 14.84 10.20 -22.69
CA SER A 188 13.64 9.44 -23.08
C SER A 188 13.42 9.46 -24.60
N PHE A 189 13.60 10.61 -25.26
CA PHE A 189 13.47 10.80 -26.71
C PHE A 189 14.58 10.10 -27.52
N LEU A 190 15.81 10.01 -26.99
CA LEU A 190 16.91 9.28 -27.64
C LEU A 190 16.69 7.77 -27.57
N LEU A 191 16.25 7.26 -26.42
CA LEU A 191 15.79 5.87 -26.26
C LEU A 191 14.57 5.58 -27.13
N GLU A 192 13.63 6.52 -27.20
CA GLU A 192 12.45 6.48 -28.07
C GLU A 192 12.87 6.33 -29.53
N ASN A 193 13.77 7.14 -30.07
CA ASN A 193 14.21 7.01 -31.47
C ASN A 193 14.88 5.66 -31.73
N ALA A 194 15.71 5.14 -30.82
CA ALA A 194 16.39 3.87 -31.01
C ALA A 194 15.42 2.67 -31.05
N ILE A 195 14.42 2.64 -30.15
CA ILE A 195 13.41 1.57 -30.07
C ILE A 195 12.37 1.72 -31.18
N THR A 196 11.93 2.95 -31.45
CA THR A 196 10.89 3.25 -32.43
C THR A 196 11.38 2.98 -33.86
N ILE A 197 12.61 3.37 -34.25
CA ILE A 197 13.15 3.09 -35.60
C ILE A 197 13.17 1.59 -35.92
N ARG A 198 13.43 0.74 -34.92
CA ARG A 198 13.54 -0.72 -35.09
C ARG A 198 12.18 -1.43 -35.21
N ILE A 199 11.14 -0.84 -34.61
CA ILE A 199 9.75 -1.36 -34.65
C ILE A 199 8.95 -0.75 -35.82
N GLN A 200 9.24 0.50 -36.16
CA GLN A 200 8.52 1.30 -37.16
C GLN A 200 8.79 0.85 -38.60
N SER A 201 9.97 0.26 -38.88
CA SER A 201 10.32 -0.28 -40.20
C SER A 201 9.47 -1.49 -40.64
N ARG A 202 8.71 -2.12 -39.73
CA ARG A 202 7.88 -3.30 -40.03
C ARG A 202 6.36 -3.08 -40.04
N MET A 203 5.86 -1.90 -39.67
CA MET A 203 4.41 -1.69 -39.45
C MET A 203 3.77 -0.56 -40.29
N GLN A 204 4.45 -0.10 -41.34
CA GLN A 204 3.98 1.00 -42.18
C GLN A 204 3.10 0.55 -43.35
N LYS A 205 2.07 -0.29 -43.08
CA LYS A 205 1.08 -0.69 -44.10
C LYS A 205 -0.37 -0.89 -43.65
N ALA A 206 -0.79 -0.44 -42.46
CA ALA A 206 -2.19 -0.62 -42.06
C ALA A 206 -2.71 0.44 -41.08
N PHE A 207 -3.27 1.53 -41.61
CA PHE A 207 -4.30 2.38 -40.99
C PHE A 207 -3.95 3.49 -39.99
N SER A 208 -4.83 4.48 -40.11
CA SER A 208 -4.97 5.84 -39.60
C SER A 208 -6.05 5.94 -38.51
N GLY A 209 -5.94 6.96 -37.66
CA GLY A 209 -7.05 7.52 -36.89
C GLY A 209 -7.17 7.05 -35.44
N LEU A 210 -6.96 7.97 -34.49
CA LEU A 210 -7.95 8.40 -33.48
C LEU A 210 -7.25 9.21 -32.36
N ASN A 211 -7.63 10.48 -32.24
CA ASN A 211 -7.40 11.33 -31.08
C ASN A 211 -8.67 11.32 -30.22
N GLN A 212 -8.54 11.18 -28.90
CA GLN A 212 -9.54 11.68 -27.94
C GLN A 212 -8.82 12.31 -26.74
N PRO A 213 -9.18 13.55 -26.36
CA PRO A 213 -8.71 14.16 -25.12
C PRO A 213 -9.52 13.62 -23.92
N ALA A 214 -8.85 13.53 -22.77
CA ALA A 214 -9.44 13.10 -21.51
C ALA A 214 -10.53 14.09 -21.04
N GLN A 215 -11.66 13.53 -20.58
CA GLN A 215 -12.81 14.26 -20.08
C GLN A 215 -12.49 14.97 -18.75
N ALA A 216 -12.81 16.26 -18.69
CA ALA A 216 -12.81 17.04 -17.46
C ALA A 216 -14.00 16.63 -16.58
N THR A 217 -13.72 16.20 -15.35
CA THR A 217 -14.75 15.90 -14.36
C THR A 217 -15.32 17.19 -13.77
N THR A 218 -16.65 17.24 -13.69
CA THR A 218 -17.45 18.34 -13.16
C THR A 218 -17.21 18.56 -11.67
N LYS A 219 -16.99 19.81 -11.27
CA LYS A 219 -16.87 20.23 -9.86
C LYS A 219 -18.17 19.89 -9.11
N LYS A 220 -18.08 18.99 -8.12
CA LYS A 220 -19.19 18.66 -7.22
C LYS A 220 -19.39 19.81 -6.22
N ALA A 221 -20.64 20.20 -5.98
CA ALA A 221 -21.01 21.26 -5.03
C ALA A 221 -20.50 20.95 -3.61
N ALA A 222 -20.21 21.99 -2.82
CA ALA A 222 -19.73 21.84 -1.45
C ALA A 222 -20.77 21.08 -0.59
N PRO A 223 -20.36 20.02 0.14
CA PRO A 223 -21.30 19.21 0.92
C PRO A 223 -21.86 20.00 2.10
N THR A 224 -23.18 19.92 2.30
CA THR A 224 -23.90 20.58 3.41
C THR A 224 -23.88 19.75 4.69
N VAL A 225 -23.49 18.47 4.61
CA VAL A 225 -23.42 17.52 5.72
C VAL A 225 -21.98 17.07 5.95
N PHE A 226 -21.59 16.94 7.23
CA PHE A 226 -20.25 16.49 7.57
C PHE A 226 -20.02 15.06 7.09
N ALA A 227 -18.88 14.84 6.43
CA ALA A 227 -18.41 13.54 6.01
C ALA A 227 -19.38 12.76 5.09
N GLU A 228 -20.25 13.41 4.33
CA GLU A 228 -21.24 12.77 3.45
C GLU A 228 -20.63 11.65 2.55
N GLY A 229 -21.29 10.49 2.55
CA GLY A 229 -20.86 9.32 1.78
C GLY A 229 -19.51 8.75 2.26
N CYS A 230 -18.68 8.28 1.32
CA CYS A 230 -17.33 7.75 1.61
C CYS A 230 -16.26 8.84 1.44
N SER A 231 -16.36 9.89 2.23
CA SER A 231 -15.41 11.01 2.25
C SER A 231 -14.15 10.68 3.06
N PHE A 232 -13.11 11.51 2.95
CA PHE A 232 -11.89 11.38 3.74
C PHE A 232 -12.17 11.34 5.25
N TYR A 233 -12.91 12.32 5.76
CA TYR A 233 -13.23 12.38 7.19
C TYR A 233 -14.15 11.25 7.63
N LYS A 234 -14.98 10.69 6.74
CA LYS A 234 -15.72 9.44 7.03
C LYS A 234 -14.77 8.29 7.28
N LEU A 235 -13.81 8.08 6.38
CA LEU A 235 -12.82 7.01 6.49
C LEU A 235 -11.96 7.14 7.75
N ILE A 236 -11.52 8.37 8.07
CA ILE A 236 -10.80 8.65 9.32
C ILE A 236 -11.68 8.35 10.55
N SER A 237 -12.94 8.78 10.55
CA SER A 237 -13.85 8.49 11.66
C SER A 237 -14.08 6.99 11.84
N LEU A 238 -14.25 6.25 10.75
CA LEU A 238 -14.40 4.79 10.77
C LEU A 238 -13.12 4.08 11.23
N PHE A 239 -11.94 4.61 10.89
CA PHE A 239 -10.67 4.11 11.41
C PHE A 239 -10.64 4.20 12.95
N PHE A 240 -10.94 5.35 13.54
CA PHE A 240 -10.91 5.51 15.00
C PHE A 240 -11.98 4.68 15.72
N ILE A 241 -13.21 4.69 15.20
CA ILE A 241 -14.31 3.89 15.76
C ILE A 241 -13.99 2.40 15.64
N GLY A 242 -13.52 1.95 14.47
CA GLY A 242 -13.12 0.58 14.23
C GLY A 242 -11.95 0.15 15.09
N ALA A 243 -10.95 1.01 15.29
CA ALA A 243 -9.80 0.72 16.14
C ALA A 243 -10.20 0.54 17.60
N PHE A 244 -11.09 1.40 18.11
CA PHE A 244 -11.59 1.34 19.48
C PHE A 244 -12.52 0.14 19.71
N LEU A 245 -13.52 -0.05 18.85
CA LEU A 245 -14.47 -1.16 18.98
C LEU A 245 -13.80 -2.51 18.72
N GLY A 246 -12.83 -2.55 17.81
CA GLY A 246 -12.04 -3.74 17.53
C GLY A 246 -11.22 -4.19 18.73
N ASP A 247 -10.52 -3.26 19.38
CA ASP A 247 -9.78 -3.53 20.62
C ASP A 247 -10.70 -4.11 21.71
N ILE A 248 -11.83 -3.45 21.97
CA ILE A 248 -12.82 -3.92 22.96
C ILE A 248 -13.33 -5.32 22.60
N THR A 249 -13.67 -5.54 21.33
CA THR A 249 -14.19 -6.83 20.87
C THR A 249 -13.16 -7.94 21.07
N GLU A 250 -11.89 -7.66 20.75
CA GLU A 250 -10.80 -8.61 20.90
C GLU A 250 -10.46 -8.87 22.37
N THR A 251 -10.46 -7.85 23.22
CA THR A 251 -10.27 -8.00 24.68
C THR A 251 -11.39 -8.83 25.31
N ILE A 252 -12.65 -8.60 24.92
CA ILE A 252 -13.78 -9.43 25.40
C ILE A 252 -13.63 -10.86 24.90
N PHE A 253 -13.29 -11.06 23.62
CA PHE A 253 -13.10 -12.39 23.05
C PHE A 253 -11.97 -13.15 23.75
N CYS A 254 -10.81 -12.52 23.97
CA CYS A 254 -9.70 -13.10 24.72
C CYS A 254 -10.09 -13.44 26.16
N TYR A 255 -10.84 -12.57 26.84
CA TYR A 255 -11.31 -12.85 28.21
C TYR A 255 -12.27 -14.04 28.25
N VAL A 256 -13.22 -14.13 27.31
CA VAL A 256 -14.18 -15.25 27.22
C VAL A 256 -13.48 -16.57 26.88
N THR A 257 -12.46 -16.55 26.03
CA THR A 257 -11.80 -17.77 25.56
C THR A 257 -10.67 -18.26 26.48
N SER A 258 -9.90 -17.35 27.09
CA SER A 258 -8.74 -17.69 27.91
C SER A 258 -8.98 -17.51 29.42
N GLY A 259 -10.04 -16.81 29.81
CA GLY A 259 -10.28 -16.40 31.20
C GLY A 259 -9.38 -15.26 31.69
N VAL A 260 -8.43 -14.79 30.86
CA VAL A 260 -7.46 -13.76 31.23
C VAL A 260 -7.80 -12.45 30.54
N LEU A 261 -7.95 -11.38 31.32
CA LEU A 261 -8.13 -10.04 30.79
C LEU A 261 -6.77 -9.50 30.34
N MET A 262 -6.59 -9.39 29.02
CA MET A 262 -5.36 -8.88 28.43
C MET A 262 -5.64 -7.72 27.47
N SER A 263 -4.72 -6.76 27.45
CA SER A 263 -4.72 -5.67 26.49
C SER A 263 -4.53 -6.22 25.07
N ARG A 264 -5.37 -5.76 24.13
CA ARG A 264 -5.23 -6.03 22.69
C ARG A 264 -4.87 -4.76 21.91
N SER A 265 -4.42 -3.74 22.63
CA SER A 265 -4.11 -2.45 22.03
C SER A 265 -2.80 -2.52 21.26
N SER A 266 -2.80 -1.90 20.09
CA SER A 266 -1.60 -1.73 19.29
C SER A 266 -0.71 -0.59 19.78
N VAL A 267 -1.25 0.33 20.60
CA VAL A 267 -0.58 1.58 20.97
C VAL A 267 -0.61 1.81 22.47
N VAL A 268 0.34 2.61 22.98
CA VAL A 268 0.53 2.79 24.42
C VAL A 268 -0.46 3.77 25.07
N TYR A 269 -1.15 4.60 24.28
CA TYR A 269 -2.19 5.50 24.75
C TYR A 269 -3.57 5.14 24.21
N GLY A 270 -4.41 4.61 25.10
CA GLY A 270 -5.81 4.29 24.82
C GLY A 270 -6.02 2.94 24.11
N PRO A 271 -7.21 2.35 24.24
CA PRO A 271 -7.52 1.03 23.68
C PRO A 271 -7.82 1.12 22.17
N PHE A 272 -6.77 1.22 21.35
CA PHE A 272 -6.90 1.25 19.90
C PHE A 272 -6.16 0.09 19.25
N SER A 273 -6.87 -0.68 18.44
CA SER A 273 -6.27 -1.66 17.53
C SER A 273 -6.14 -1.08 16.13
N ILE A 274 -4.90 -0.83 15.70
CA ILE A 274 -4.61 -0.24 14.38
C ILE A 274 -5.08 -1.19 13.27
N VAL A 275 -4.94 -2.51 13.49
CA VAL A 275 -5.39 -3.54 12.55
C VAL A 275 -6.90 -3.45 12.35
N TRP A 276 -7.69 -3.46 13.42
CA TRP A 276 -9.15 -3.33 13.27
C TRP A 276 -9.58 -2.00 12.63
N GLY A 277 -8.92 -0.89 13.00
CA GLY A 277 -9.19 0.43 12.42
C GLY A 277 -8.92 0.47 10.92
N LEU A 278 -7.75 0.00 10.48
CA LEU A 278 -7.38 -0.07 9.07
C LEU A 278 -8.30 -1.03 8.31
N GLY A 279 -8.62 -2.20 8.87
CA GLY A 279 -9.54 -3.16 8.27
C GLY A 279 -10.90 -2.53 7.95
N CYS A 280 -11.53 -1.88 8.95
CA CYS A 280 -12.82 -1.19 8.78
C CYS A 280 -12.75 -0.07 7.73
N MET A 281 -11.69 0.74 7.78
CA MET A 281 -11.48 1.86 6.87
C MET A 281 -11.27 1.39 5.42
N LEU A 282 -10.35 0.46 5.19
CA LEU A 282 -9.97 -0.03 3.86
C LEU A 282 -11.10 -0.84 3.24
N LEU A 283 -11.74 -1.72 4.01
CA LEU A 283 -12.91 -2.48 3.55
C LEU A 283 -14.01 -1.53 3.08
N THR A 284 -14.30 -0.48 3.85
CA THR A 284 -15.28 0.54 3.45
C THR A 284 -14.81 1.28 2.20
N ALA A 285 -13.58 1.78 2.17
CA ALA A 285 -13.05 2.53 1.02
C ALA A 285 -13.11 1.74 -0.31
N VAL A 286 -12.87 0.42 -0.23
CA VAL A 286 -12.87 -0.49 -1.38
C VAL A 286 -14.30 -0.89 -1.77
N LEU A 287 -15.12 -1.34 -0.80
CA LEU A 287 -16.42 -1.94 -1.07
C LEU A 287 -17.61 -0.97 -0.97
N TYR A 288 -17.42 0.29 -0.59
CA TYR A 288 -18.51 1.26 -0.39
C TYR A 288 -19.44 1.37 -1.61
N ARG A 289 -18.89 1.47 -2.82
CA ARG A 289 -19.72 1.55 -4.05
C ARG A 289 -20.44 0.24 -4.38
N GLN A 290 -20.10 -0.84 -3.70
CA GLN A 290 -20.71 -2.16 -3.85
C GLN A 290 -21.68 -2.50 -2.72
N LYS A 291 -21.87 -1.61 -1.73
CA LYS A 291 -22.70 -1.85 -0.55
C LYS A 291 -24.16 -2.23 -0.88
N ASP A 292 -24.68 -1.76 -2.02
CA ASP A 292 -26.06 -2.00 -2.45
C ASP A 292 -26.19 -3.26 -3.34
N LYS A 293 -25.09 -3.95 -3.65
CA LYS A 293 -25.12 -5.22 -4.39
C LYS A 293 -25.56 -6.39 -3.48
N SER A 294 -25.74 -7.56 -4.10
CA SER A 294 -26.12 -8.79 -3.40
C SER A 294 -25.08 -9.22 -2.38
N ASP A 295 -25.56 -9.79 -1.27
CA ASP A 295 -24.74 -10.21 -0.12
C ASP A 295 -23.66 -11.21 -0.53
N GLY A 296 -23.97 -12.15 -1.44
CA GLY A 296 -22.99 -13.10 -1.96
C GLY A 296 -21.79 -12.44 -2.66
N LYS A 297 -21.97 -11.30 -3.35
CA LYS A 297 -20.85 -10.59 -3.98
C LYS A 297 -19.97 -9.90 -2.94
N ILE A 298 -20.60 -9.32 -1.91
CA ILE A 298 -19.89 -8.69 -0.79
C ILE A 298 -19.14 -9.75 0.02
N PHE A 299 -19.77 -10.89 0.28
CA PHE A 299 -19.17 -12.04 0.95
C PHE A 299 -17.91 -12.51 0.23
N ILE A 300 -18.02 -12.83 -1.07
CA ILE A 300 -16.87 -13.28 -1.86
C ILE A 300 -15.74 -12.23 -1.84
N ALA A 301 -16.07 -10.96 -2.07
CA ALA A 301 -15.08 -9.89 -2.02
C ALA A 301 -14.43 -9.76 -0.63
N GLY A 302 -15.23 -9.84 0.44
CA GLY A 302 -14.77 -9.82 1.82
C GLY A 302 -13.86 -10.99 2.18
N THR A 303 -14.15 -12.19 1.66
CA THR A 303 -13.33 -13.39 1.89
C THR A 303 -11.91 -13.19 1.35
N PHE A 304 -11.78 -12.70 0.10
CA PHE A 304 -10.46 -12.45 -0.49
C PHE A 304 -9.76 -11.22 0.08
N LEU A 305 -10.48 -10.11 0.25
CA LEU A 305 -9.90 -8.87 0.78
C LEU A 305 -9.51 -9.00 2.25
N GLY A 306 -10.32 -9.69 3.05
CA GLY A 306 -10.03 -9.95 4.46
C GLY A 306 -8.84 -10.88 4.64
N GLY A 307 -8.81 -12.00 3.91
CA GLY A 307 -7.65 -12.89 3.90
C GLY A 307 -6.36 -12.19 3.44
N ALA A 308 -6.43 -11.38 2.37
CA ALA A 308 -5.26 -10.62 1.94
C ALA A 308 -4.86 -9.55 2.97
N TYR A 309 -5.82 -8.86 3.57
CA TYR A 309 -5.58 -7.88 4.62
C TYR A 309 -4.89 -8.49 5.83
N GLU A 310 -5.38 -9.64 6.31
CA GLU A 310 -4.80 -10.38 7.42
C GLU A 310 -3.38 -10.84 7.08
N TYR A 311 -3.17 -11.46 5.91
CA TYR A 311 -1.83 -11.88 5.48
C TYR A 311 -0.83 -10.71 5.44
N LEU A 312 -1.22 -9.58 4.83
CA LEU A 312 -0.37 -8.38 4.75
C LEU A 312 -0.07 -7.80 6.12
N CYS A 313 -1.03 -7.80 7.05
CA CYS A 313 -0.81 -7.35 8.42
C CYS A 313 0.17 -8.27 9.15
N SER A 314 0.01 -9.59 9.02
CA SER A 314 0.90 -10.58 9.64
C SER A 314 2.35 -10.39 9.19
N VAL A 315 2.59 -10.26 7.88
CA VAL A 315 3.94 -9.99 7.33
C VAL A 315 4.45 -8.63 7.80
N PHE A 316 3.63 -7.58 7.75
CA PHE A 316 4.03 -6.25 8.19
C PHE A 316 4.44 -6.22 9.66
N THR A 317 3.66 -6.85 10.55
CA THR A 317 3.93 -6.82 11.99
C THR A 317 5.18 -7.61 12.35
N GLU A 318 5.47 -8.69 11.63
CA GLU A 318 6.73 -9.40 11.81
C GLU A 318 7.93 -8.58 11.33
N LEU A 319 7.82 -7.93 10.17
CA LEU A 319 8.92 -7.11 9.65
C LEU A 319 9.24 -5.89 10.52
N VAL A 320 8.21 -5.28 11.12
CA VAL A 320 8.37 -4.04 11.90
C VAL A 320 8.60 -4.31 13.38
N PHE A 321 7.98 -5.35 13.94
CA PHE A 321 8.01 -5.64 15.38
C PHE A 321 8.68 -6.97 15.73
N GLY A 322 9.16 -7.73 14.75
CA GLY A 322 9.77 -9.05 14.95
C GLY A 322 8.78 -10.11 15.45
N THR A 323 7.47 -9.83 15.47
CA THR A 323 6.47 -10.70 16.10
C THR A 323 5.29 -10.94 15.16
N VAL A 324 4.83 -12.19 15.11
CA VAL A 324 3.55 -12.56 14.49
C VAL A 324 2.45 -12.61 15.56
N PHE A 325 1.39 -11.81 15.38
CA PHE A 325 0.32 -11.68 16.39
C PHE A 325 -0.68 -12.84 16.44
N TRP A 326 -0.74 -13.68 15.41
CA TRP A 326 -1.59 -14.86 15.31
C TRP A 326 -0.92 -15.96 14.50
N ASP A 327 -1.19 -17.22 14.84
CA ASP A 327 -0.59 -18.39 14.17
C ASP A 327 -1.67 -19.44 13.88
N TYR A 328 -1.82 -19.77 12.60
CA TYR A 328 -2.74 -20.77 12.07
C TYR A 328 -2.04 -22.03 11.56
N SER A 329 -0.76 -22.24 11.88
CA SER A 329 0.02 -23.39 11.39
C SER A 329 -0.63 -24.74 11.72
N GLY A 330 -1.36 -24.82 12.83
CA GLY A 330 -2.12 -26.01 13.24
C GLY A 330 -3.45 -26.24 12.50
N PHE A 331 -3.88 -25.33 11.63
CA PHE A 331 -5.16 -25.42 10.92
C PHE A 331 -5.00 -25.90 9.47
N ALA A 332 -5.93 -26.73 9.00
CA ALA A 332 -5.96 -27.18 7.61
C ALA A 332 -6.23 -26.00 6.65
N PHE A 333 -5.58 -25.98 5.48
CA PHE A 333 -5.64 -24.86 4.51
C PHE A 333 -5.11 -23.53 5.06
N ASN A 334 -4.08 -23.59 5.91
CA ASN A 334 -3.30 -22.41 6.27
C ASN A 334 -2.28 -22.05 5.18
N LEU A 335 -1.85 -20.79 5.17
CA LEU A 335 -0.83 -20.28 4.27
C LEU A 335 0.28 -19.63 5.09
N GLY A 336 1.41 -20.33 5.22
CA GLY A 336 2.55 -19.89 6.03
C GLY A 336 2.22 -19.69 7.52
N GLY A 337 1.16 -20.33 8.03
CA GLY A 337 0.62 -20.04 9.37
C GLY A 337 -0.02 -18.66 9.53
N ARG A 338 -0.03 -17.79 8.51
CA ARG A 338 -0.46 -16.39 8.62
C ARG A 338 -1.95 -16.17 8.43
N ILE A 339 -2.55 -16.98 7.56
CA ILE A 339 -3.99 -16.96 7.28
C ILE A 339 -4.51 -18.38 7.13
N ASN A 340 -5.82 -18.52 7.27
CA ASN A 340 -6.51 -19.78 7.07
C ASN A 340 -7.83 -19.58 6.32
N LEU A 341 -8.18 -20.53 5.45
CA LEU A 341 -9.39 -20.45 4.62
C LEU A 341 -10.70 -20.30 5.42
N LEU A 342 -10.82 -20.93 6.59
CA LEU A 342 -11.99 -20.78 7.46
C LEU A 342 -12.14 -19.33 7.94
N TYR A 343 -11.05 -18.73 8.40
CA TYR A 343 -11.03 -17.35 8.88
C TYR A 343 -11.24 -16.35 7.73
N CYS A 344 -10.77 -16.66 6.52
CA CYS A 344 -11.15 -15.92 5.32
C CYS A 344 -12.68 -15.89 5.14
N PHE A 345 -13.39 -16.99 5.34
CA PHE A 345 -14.86 -16.97 5.26
C PHE A 345 -15.50 -16.13 6.38
N PHE A 346 -14.95 -16.14 7.59
CA PHE A 346 -15.41 -15.24 8.64
C PHE A 346 -15.24 -13.76 8.26
N TRP A 347 -14.14 -13.41 7.58
CA TRP A 347 -14.00 -12.07 7.00
C TRP A 347 -15.06 -11.75 5.94
N GLY A 348 -15.45 -12.73 5.12
CA GLY A 348 -16.57 -12.60 4.19
C GLY A 348 -17.89 -12.26 4.90
N ILE A 349 -18.21 -12.98 5.99
CA ILE A 349 -19.39 -12.70 6.81
C ILE A 349 -19.29 -11.31 7.45
N ALA A 350 -18.14 -11.00 8.05
CA ALA A 350 -17.86 -9.72 8.69
C ALA A 350 -18.04 -8.56 7.69
N ALA A 351 -17.64 -8.72 6.43
CA ALA A 351 -17.83 -7.71 5.40
C ALA A 351 -19.30 -7.44 5.07
N VAL A 352 -20.13 -8.50 5.00
CA VAL A 352 -21.58 -8.36 4.80
C VAL A 352 -22.21 -7.66 5.99
N VAL A 353 -21.93 -8.14 7.21
CA VAL A 353 -22.45 -7.54 8.46
C VAL A 353 -22.01 -6.08 8.58
N TRP A 354 -20.75 -5.79 8.29
CA TRP A 354 -20.21 -4.44 8.31
C TRP A 354 -20.96 -3.54 7.35
N LEU A 355 -21.05 -3.87 6.07
CA LEU A 355 -21.64 -2.98 5.06
C LEU A 355 -23.17 -2.88 5.14
N LYS A 356 -23.86 -3.95 5.52
CA LYS A 356 -25.34 -3.99 5.54
C LYS A 356 -25.93 -3.57 6.87
N LEU A 357 -25.23 -3.78 7.99
CA LEU A 357 -25.79 -3.55 9.32
C LEU A 357 -25.04 -2.45 10.08
N ILE A 358 -23.71 -2.53 10.18
CA ILE A 358 -22.95 -1.64 11.07
C ILE A 358 -22.70 -0.28 10.42
N TYR A 359 -22.14 -0.28 9.21
CA TYR A 359 -21.74 0.91 8.46
C TYR A 359 -22.89 1.91 8.27
N PRO A 360 -24.12 1.53 7.87
CA PRO A 360 -25.20 2.52 7.68
C PRO A 360 -25.55 3.28 8.97
N ARG A 361 -25.55 2.57 10.11
CA ARG A 361 -25.83 3.16 11.42
C ARG A 361 -24.69 4.08 11.87
N LEU A 362 -23.45 3.62 11.77
CA LEU A 362 -22.28 4.44 12.09
C LEU A 362 -22.17 5.66 11.18
N SER A 363 -22.43 5.51 9.88
CA SER A 363 -22.41 6.61 8.93
C SER A 363 -23.40 7.71 9.32
N ALA A 364 -24.63 7.33 9.68
CA ALA A 364 -25.65 8.26 10.14
C ALA A 364 -25.28 8.96 11.46
N LEU A 365 -24.58 8.27 12.37
CA LEU A 365 -24.06 8.90 13.59
C LEU A 365 -22.94 9.90 13.31
N ILE A 366 -22.00 9.55 12.42
CA ILE A 366 -20.89 10.42 12.03
C ILE A 366 -21.43 11.68 11.33
N GLU A 367 -22.43 11.55 10.46
CA GLU A 367 -23.04 12.68 9.74
C GLU A 367 -23.76 13.69 10.64
N LYS A 368 -24.10 13.33 11.89
CA LYS A 368 -24.67 14.26 12.88
C LYS A 368 -23.64 15.22 13.46
N ILE A 369 -22.34 14.98 13.25
CA ILE A 369 -21.29 15.86 13.77
C ILE A 369 -21.35 17.20 13.02
N PRO A 370 -21.26 18.36 13.72
CA PRO A 370 -21.29 19.66 13.06
C PRO A 370 -20.16 19.83 12.03
N VAL A 371 -20.48 20.38 10.85
CA VAL A 371 -19.57 20.53 9.69
C VAL A 371 -18.28 21.29 10.01
N LYS A 372 -18.31 22.24 10.95
CA LYS A 372 -17.13 22.99 11.39
C LYS A 372 -16.30 22.24 12.42
N VAL A 373 -16.94 21.45 13.29
CA VAL A 373 -16.29 20.75 14.40
C VAL A 373 -15.64 19.45 13.92
N GLY A 374 -16.32 18.72 13.03
CA GLY A 374 -15.89 17.41 12.55
C GLY A 374 -14.48 17.39 11.96
N PRO A 375 -14.11 18.29 11.03
CA PRO A 375 -12.76 18.35 10.46
C PRO A 375 -11.69 18.64 11.51
N VAL A 376 -11.95 19.58 12.42
CA VAL A 376 -11.02 19.95 13.50
C VAL A 376 -10.77 18.76 14.42
N LEU A 377 -11.85 18.09 14.86
CA LEU A 377 -11.75 16.89 15.70
C LEU A 377 -10.97 15.78 14.99
N CYS A 378 -11.28 15.50 13.72
CA CYS A 378 -10.56 14.47 12.96
C CYS A 378 -9.07 14.79 12.83
N ASN A 379 -8.71 16.04 12.57
CA ASN A 379 -7.31 16.44 12.44
C ASN A 379 -6.56 16.33 13.77
N ILE A 380 -7.18 16.71 14.90
CA ILE A 380 -6.60 16.51 16.24
C ILE A 380 -6.37 15.01 16.49
N MET A 381 -7.37 14.17 16.19
CA MET A 381 -7.27 12.72 16.35
C MET A 381 -6.17 12.12 15.46
N ILE A 382 -6.01 12.58 14.22
CA ILE A 382 -4.93 12.17 13.33
C ILE A 382 -3.57 12.49 13.95
N VAL A 383 -3.36 13.73 14.42
CA VAL A 383 -2.10 14.13 15.07
C VAL A 383 -1.84 13.31 16.32
N PHE A 384 -2.86 13.10 17.16
CA PHE A 384 -2.78 12.23 18.33
C PHE A 384 -2.33 10.82 17.96
N MET A 385 -2.95 10.20 16.95
CA MET A 385 -2.63 8.83 16.55
C MET A 385 -1.23 8.72 15.95
N ILE A 386 -0.80 9.70 15.15
CA ILE A 386 0.58 9.73 14.63
C ILE A 386 1.59 9.76 15.79
N PHE A 387 1.39 10.67 16.74
CA PHE A 387 2.26 10.76 17.92
C PHE A 387 2.24 9.47 18.75
N ASN A 388 1.05 8.89 18.96
CA ASN A 388 0.87 7.67 19.71
C ASN A 388 1.57 6.47 19.05
N MET A 389 1.45 6.32 17.73
CA MET A 389 2.17 5.28 16.98
C MET A 389 3.69 5.46 17.07
N LEU A 390 4.20 6.69 16.92
CA LEU A 390 5.63 6.99 17.02
C LEU A 390 6.18 6.68 18.41
N ILE A 391 5.51 7.13 19.48
CA ILE A 391 5.91 6.79 20.84
C ILE A 391 5.79 5.30 21.11
N SER A 392 4.74 4.62 20.63
CA SER A 392 4.56 3.18 20.82
C SER A 392 5.69 2.39 20.16
N ALA A 393 6.07 2.75 18.94
CA ALA A 393 7.19 2.15 18.23
C ALA A 393 8.52 2.39 18.96
N ALA A 394 8.77 3.63 19.43
CA ALA A 394 9.97 3.96 20.19
C ALA A 394 10.03 3.22 21.54
N ALA A 395 8.90 3.13 22.25
CA ALA A 395 8.79 2.41 23.52
C ALA A 395 9.01 0.91 23.34
N LEU A 396 8.45 0.30 22.29
CA LEU A 396 8.65 -1.12 21.99
C LEU A 396 10.09 -1.41 21.56
N SER A 397 10.69 -0.56 20.71
CA SER A 397 12.10 -0.67 20.35
C SER A 397 13.01 -0.57 21.57
N ARG A 398 12.72 0.37 22.50
CA ARG A 398 13.48 0.50 23.74
C ARG A 398 13.30 -0.70 24.67
N TYR A 399 12.06 -1.21 24.80
CA TYR A 399 11.76 -2.44 25.55
C TYR A 399 12.58 -3.62 25.02
N THR A 400 12.56 -3.87 23.70
CA THR A 400 13.38 -4.91 23.07
C THR A 400 14.87 -4.71 23.37
N ALA A 401 15.39 -3.50 23.17
CA ALA A 401 16.81 -3.20 23.42
C ALA A 401 17.23 -3.54 24.86
N ARG A 402 16.40 -3.24 25.88
CA ARG A 402 16.71 -3.57 27.28
C ARG A 402 16.88 -5.07 27.53
N HIS A 403 16.27 -5.92 26.71
CA HIS A 403 16.29 -7.37 26.87
C HIS A 403 17.26 -8.09 25.94
N THR A 404 17.60 -7.50 24.79
CA THR A 404 18.45 -8.15 23.77
C THR A 404 19.86 -7.57 23.65
N ASP A 405 20.05 -6.30 24.03
CA ASP A 405 21.32 -5.59 23.88
C ASP A 405 22.01 -5.42 25.25
N ALA A 406 23.18 -6.04 25.39
CA ALA A 406 23.99 -5.95 26.61
C ALA A 406 24.46 -4.52 26.91
N ASP A 407 24.56 -3.67 25.88
CA ASP A 407 25.00 -2.30 25.96
C ASP A 407 23.83 -1.30 25.93
N ALA A 408 22.58 -1.76 26.10
CA ALA A 408 21.39 -0.90 26.02
C ALA A 408 21.41 0.31 26.97
N PHE A 409 22.19 0.27 28.05
CA PHE A 409 22.31 1.35 29.03
C PHE A 409 23.64 2.13 28.93
N SER A 410 24.52 1.76 28.01
CA SER A 410 25.89 2.28 27.93
C SER A 410 25.98 3.73 27.43
N ASN A 411 24.99 4.22 26.68
CA ASN A 411 24.93 5.60 26.17
C ASN A 411 23.52 6.21 26.31
N PRO A 412 23.10 6.64 27.51
CA PRO A 412 21.79 7.27 27.69
C PRO A 412 21.73 8.62 26.98
N ASN A 413 20.64 8.87 26.28
CA ASN A 413 20.28 10.18 25.73
C ASN A 413 18.92 10.59 26.28
N ALA A 414 18.53 11.85 26.07
CA ALA A 414 17.27 12.38 26.62
C ALA A 414 16.03 11.57 26.19
N ILE A 415 16.06 10.93 25.01
CA ILE A 415 14.95 10.10 24.51
C ILE A 415 14.94 8.75 25.23
N THR A 416 16.08 8.08 25.37
CA THR A 416 16.15 6.78 26.05
C THR A 416 15.83 6.91 27.53
N GLU A 417 16.31 7.97 28.19
CA GLU A 417 15.97 8.26 29.59
C GLU A 417 14.47 8.55 29.78
N PHE A 418 13.87 9.33 28.87
CA PHE A 418 12.43 9.56 28.87
C PHE A 418 11.65 8.24 28.72
N LEU A 419 12.07 7.39 27.78
CA LEU A 419 11.43 6.10 27.52
C LEU A 419 11.59 5.12 28.68
N ASP A 420 12.75 5.06 29.32
CA ASP A 420 12.99 4.21 30.47
C ASP A 420 12.17 4.63 31.69
N THR A 421 12.00 5.94 31.88
CA THR A 421 11.21 6.48 32.99
C THR A 421 9.70 6.31 32.78
N HIS A 422 9.20 6.53 31.55
CA HIS A 422 7.76 6.54 31.28
C HIS A 422 7.20 5.22 30.74
N PHE A 423 8.04 4.36 30.15
CA PHE A 423 7.68 3.08 29.54
C PHE A 423 8.54 1.93 30.09
N THR A 424 8.45 1.75 31.41
CA THR A 424 9.03 0.62 32.15
C THR A 424 8.57 -0.73 31.62
N ASP A 425 9.35 -1.79 31.82
CA ASP A 425 9.02 -3.15 31.38
C ASP A 425 7.65 -3.61 31.88
N GLN A 426 7.32 -3.35 33.16
CA GLN A 426 6.00 -3.68 33.73
C GLN A 426 4.84 -3.02 32.96
N ARG A 427 5.01 -1.77 32.52
CA ARG A 427 4.00 -1.06 31.72
C ARG A 427 3.90 -1.67 30.33
N MET A 428 5.03 -2.00 29.72
CA MET A 428 5.08 -2.60 28.38
C MET A 428 4.46 -3.99 28.36
N GLU A 429 4.76 -4.84 29.34
CA GLU A 429 4.16 -6.18 29.50
C GLU A 429 2.65 -6.11 29.76
N ARG A 430 2.18 -5.10 30.49
CA ARG A 430 0.73 -4.89 30.68
C ARG A 430 0.01 -4.52 29.38
N ILE A 431 0.66 -3.73 28.52
CA ILE A 431 0.08 -3.26 27.26
C ILE A 431 0.21 -4.32 26.16
N TYR A 432 1.35 -5.02 26.12
CA TYR A 432 1.74 -6.02 25.12
C TYR A 432 2.09 -7.38 25.77
N PRO A 433 1.13 -8.05 26.44
CA PRO A 433 1.41 -9.24 27.24
C PRO A 433 1.89 -10.45 26.43
N ASN A 434 1.66 -10.46 25.11
CA ASN A 434 2.07 -11.53 24.21
C ASN A 434 3.21 -11.12 23.26
N ALA A 435 3.89 -9.99 23.51
CA ALA A 435 5.08 -9.64 22.75
C ALA A 435 6.17 -10.68 23.04
N LYS A 436 6.46 -11.56 22.07
CA LYS A 436 7.57 -12.50 22.17
C LYS A 436 8.83 -11.81 21.68
N ILE A 437 9.83 -11.70 22.54
CA ILE A 437 11.16 -11.21 22.14
C ILE A 437 11.79 -12.32 21.31
N VAL A 438 11.94 -12.08 20.00
CA VAL A 438 12.63 -13.01 19.11
C VAL A 438 14.10 -12.66 19.16
N ASP A 439 14.92 -13.55 19.71
CA ASP A 439 16.38 -13.44 19.60
C ASP A 439 16.75 -13.47 18.11
N GLU A 440 17.52 -12.48 17.62
CA GLU A 440 18.03 -12.40 16.24
C GLU A 440 19.00 -13.55 15.86
N LYS A 441 19.03 -14.66 16.60
CA LYS A 441 19.98 -15.77 16.44
C LYS A 441 19.43 -17.05 15.82
N ASN A 442 18.22 -17.08 15.26
CA ASN A 442 17.71 -18.25 14.54
C ASN A 442 17.31 -17.97 13.10
#